data_AF-A0A961CXZ8-F1
#
_entry.id   AF-A0A961CXZ8-F1
#
_cell.length_a   1.000
_cell.length_b   1.000
_cell.length_c   1.000
_cell.angle_alpha   90.00
_cell.angle_beta   90.00
_cell.angle_gamma   90.00
#
_symmetry.space_group_name_H-M   'P 1'
#
loop_
_entity.id
_entity.type
_entity.pdbx_description
1 polymer ?
#
loop_
_entity_poly.entity_id
_entity_poly.type
_entity_poly.pdbx_seq_one_letter_code
_entity_poly.pdbx_strand_id
1 'polypeptide(L)'
;MREPGDATEPGPAAPRSTFAGLTADEVAQRVAQGRVNHVPSAPSRTLWQIIRANVFTPVNAVIGVLLVAILVARGGPSADMLFAGVIIANSVIG
;
A
#
# COMPACT_ATOMS: atom_id res chain seq x y z
N MET A 1 -43.61 -30.17 8.38
CA MET A 1 -42.45 -29.32 8.71
C MET A 1 -41.45 -29.48 7.57
N ARG A 2 -41.33 -28.47 6.70
CA ARG A 2 -40.34 -28.37 5.61
C ARG A 2 -39.36 -27.25 5.98
N GLU A 3 -38.24 -27.24 5.27
CA GLU A 3 -37.09 -26.32 5.30
C GLU A 3 -35.95 -26.71 6.27
N PRO A 4 -34.68 -26.38 5.95
CA PRO A 4 -34.01 -26.56 4.65
C PRO A 4 -32.50 -26.87 4.80
N GLY A 5 -31.88 -27.31 3.71
CA GLY A 5 -30.64 -26.66 3.26
C GLY A 5 -29.32 -27.04 3.92
N ASP A 6 -28.43 -27.53 3.05
CA ASP A 6 -26.99 -27.40 3.14
C ASP A 6 -26.27 -28.46 3.96
N ALA A 7 -26.24 -29.66 3.37
CA ALA A 7 -25.07 -30.49 3.45
C ALA A 7 -23.84 -29.61 3.12
N THR A 8 -23.06 -29.25 4.13
CA THR A 8 -21.65 -28.99 3.91
C THR A 8 -21.03 -30.32 3.52
N GLU A 9 -21.28 -30.75 2.29
CA GLU A 9 -20.42 -31.72 1.63
C GLU A 9 -19.02 -31.12 1.74
N PRO A 10 -18.06 -31.83 2.36
CA PRO A 10 -16.68 -31.39 2.29
C PRO A 10 -16.34 -31.33 0.79
N GLY A 11 -16.28 -30.11 0.26
CA GLY A 11 -15.92 -29.87 -1.13
C GLY A 11 -14.67 -30.68 -1.46
N PRO A 12 -14.58 -31.27 -2.66
CA PRO A 12 -13.64 -32.34 -2.98
C PRO A 12 -12.30 -32.07 -2.32
N ALA A 13 -11.97 -32.88 -1.31
CA ALA A 13 -10.79 -32.69 -0.49
C ALA A 13 -9.61 -32.55 -1.44
N ALA A 14 -9.15 -31.31 -1.63
CA ALA A 14 -8.02 -31.02 -2.50
C ALA A 14 -6.90 -31.97 -2.06
N PRO A 15 -6.25 -32.68 -3.00
CA PRO A 15 -5.33 -33.74 -2.68
C PRO A 15 -4.35 -33.22 -1.63
N ARG A 16 -4.47 -33.72 -0.39
CA ARG A 16 -3.54 -33.39 0.69
C ARG A 16 -2.21 -33.91 0.21
N SER A 17 -1.37 -33.03 -0.32
CA SER A 17 -0.09 -33.42 -0.85
C SER A 17 0.67 -34.16 0.24
N THR A 18 1.06 -35.40 -0.02
CA THR A 18 1.88 -36.23 0.87
C THR A 18 3.33 -35.72 0.95
N PHE A 19 3.53 -34.40 0.99
CA PHE A 19 4.83 -33.83 1.29
C PHE A 19 4.99 -33.88 2.81
N ALA A 20 5.69 -34.90 3.30
CA ALA A 20 6.20 -34.89 4.66
C ALA A 20 7.02 -33.60 4.86
N GLY A 21 6.78 -32.90 5.98
CA GLY A 21 7.53 -31.72 6.34
C GLY A 21 9.02 -32.03 6.58
N LEU A 22 9.83 -30.98 6.60
CA LEU A 22 11.27 -31.08 6.87
C LEU A 22 11.54 -31.53 8.30
N THR A 23 12.52 -32.42 8.47
CA THR A 23 13.08 -32.79 9.78
C THR A 23 13.95 -31.67 10.35
N ALA A 24 14.23 -31.70 11.66
CA ALA A 24 15.04 -30.68 12.32
C ALA A 24 16.46 -30.57 11.72
N ASP A 25 17.07 -31.71 11.38
CA ASP A 25 18.39 -31.76 10.76
C ASP A 25 18.39 -31.15 9.34
N GLU A 26 17.34 -31.43 8.57
CA GLU A 26 17.15 -30.86 7.24
C GLU A 26 16.91 -29.34 7.27
N VAL A 27 16.28 -28.84 8.33
CA VAL A 27 16.14 -27.40 8.59
C VAL A 27 17.49 -26.82 8.97
N ALA A 28 18.24 -27.44 9.90
CA ALA A 28 19.56 -26.97 10.32
C ALA A 28 20.55 -26.89 9.14
N GLN A 29 20.52 -27.88 8.25
CA GLN A 29 21.34 -27.89 7.04
C GLN A 29 20.95 -26.75 6.08
N ARG A 30 19.65 -26.48 5.91
CA ARG A 30 19.18 -25.36 5.08
C ARG A 30 19.55 -24.01 5.67
N VAL A 31 19.46 -23.85 6.99
CA VAL A 31 19.90 -22.64 7.71
C VAL A 31 21.40 -22.42 7.55
N ALA A 32 22.22 -23.46 7.74
CA ALA A 32 23.67 -23.39 7.55
C ALA A 32 24.06 -23.04 6.10
N GLN A 33 23.23 -23.43 5.14
CA GLN A 33 23.39 -23.11 3.71
C GLN A 33 22.75 -21.76 3.31
N GLY A 34 22.23 -20.99 4.26
CA GLY A 34 21.57 -19.71 4.00
C GLY A 34 20.27 -19.83 3.18
N ARG A 35 19.72 -21.05 3.03
CA ARG A 35 18.47 -21.33 2.31
C ARG A 35 17.24 -21.04 3.17
N VAL A 36 17.28 -19.90 3.85
CA VAL A 36 16.18 -19.36 4.65
C VAL A 36 15.49 -18.27 3.86
N ASN A 37 14.16 -18.19 3.98
CA ASN A 37 13.40 -17.14 3.35
C ASN A 37 13.58 -15.84 4.14
N HIS A 38 14.60 -15.06 3.77
CA HIS A 38 14.75 -13.70 4.27
C HIS A 38 13.88 -12.77 3.43
N VAL A 39 12.91 -12.14 4.08
CA VAL A 39 12.28 -10.94 3.51
C VAL A 39 13.32 -9.83 3.60
N PRO A 40 13.73 -9.20 2.49
CA PRO A 40 14.59 -8.04 2.55
C PRO A 40 13.96 -7.01 3.47
N SER A 41 14.75 -6.32 4.28
CA SER A 41 14.24 -5.16 5.03
C SER A 41 13.51 -4.27 4.04
N ALA A 42 12.20 -4.09 4.24
CA ALA A 42 11.43 -3.19 3.40
C ALA A 42 12.20 -1.85 3.38
N PRO A 43 12.36 -1.18 2.23
CA PRO A 43 13.00 0.11 2.19
C PRO A 43 12.24 1.03 3.14
N SER A 44 12.79 1.24 4.35
CA SER A 44 12.16 2.09 5.35
C SER A 44 12.33 3.51 4.84
N ARG A 45 11.31 4.00 4.16
CA ARG A 45 11.30 5.39 3.73
C ARG A 45 11.22 6.24 4.97
N THR A 46 12.05 7.28 5.05
CA THR A 46 11.86 8.29 6.09
C THR A 46 10.52 8.98 5.87
N LEU A 47 9.91 9.51 6.94
CA LEU A 47 8.70 10.32 6.83
C LEU A 47 8.85 11.42 5.76
N TRP A 48 10.06 11.99 5.65
CA TRP A 48 10.37 13.02 4.67
C TRP A 48 10.48 12.52 3.22
N GLN A 49 10.94 11.28 3.02
CA GLN A 49 10.90 10.64 1.70
C GLN A 49 9.48 10.34 1.25
N ILE A 50 8.58 9.98 2.18
CA ILE A 50 7.16 9.75 1.89
C ILE A 50 6.49 11.07 1.51
N ILE A 51 6.64 12.11 2.35
CA ILE A 51 6.05 13.42 2.08
C ILE A 51 6.57 13.99 0.74
N ARG A 52 7.88 13.89 0.47
CA ARG A 52 8.43 14.36 -0.80
C ARG A 52 7.85 13.61 -2.01
N ALA A 53 7.70 12.29 -1.92
CA ALA A 53 7.18 11.50 -3.03
C ALA A 53 5.74 11.87 -3.40
N ASN A 54 4.95 12.32 -2.42
CA ASN A 54 3.53 12.62 -2.60
C ASN A 54 3.23 14.12 -2.82
N VAL A 55 4.04 15.02 -2.27
CA VAL A 55 3.91 16.47 -2.49
C VAL A 55 4.38 16.85 -3.90
N PHE A 56 5.51 16.33 -4.36
CA PHE A 56 6.14 16.73 -5.63
C PHE A 56 5.67 15.88 -6.82
N THR A 57 4.35 15.76 -6.99
CA THR A 57 3.73 15.07 -8.13
C THR A 57 3.33 16.05 -9.24
N PRO A 58 3.25 15.61 -10.51
CA PRO A 58 2.82 16.47 -11.62
C PRO A 58 1.43 17.09 -11.42
N VAL A 59 0.49 16.35 -10.80
CA VAL A 59 -0.86 16.84 -10.50
C VAL A 59 -0.79 18.00 -9.49
N ASN A 60 -0.08 17.81 -8.38
CA ASN A 60 0.10 18.86 -7.37
C ASN A 60 0.86 20.07 -7.94
N ALA A 61 1.78 19.86 -8.88
CA ALA A 61 2.48 20.95 -9.57
C ALA A 61 1.54 21.80 -10.43
N VAL A 62 0.69 21.17 -11.26
CA VAL A 62 -0.32 21.89 -12.07
C VAL A 62 -1.26 22.68 -11.18
N ILE A 63 -1.74 22.06 -10.10
CA ILE A 63 -2.63 22.70 -9.15
C ILE A 63 -1.94 23.89 -8.45
N GLY A 64 -0.69 23.71 -8.01
CA GLY A 64 0.10 24.78 -7.37
C GLY A 64 0.34 25.96 -8.31
N VAL A 65 0.65 25.70 -9.58
CA VAL A 65 0.80 26.75 -10.60
C VAL A 65 -0.51 27.50 -10.81
N LEU A 66 -1.64 26.79 -10.93
CA LEU A 66 -2.97 27.41 -11.05
C LEU A 66 -3.30 28.28 -9.83
N LEU A 67 -3.01 27.81 -8.61
CA LEU A 67 -3.22 28.57 -7.39
C LEU A 67 -2.41 29.87 -7.40
N VAL A 68 -1.12 29.81 -7.73
CA VAL A 68 -0.25 31.00 -7.84
C VAL A 68 -0.78 31.96 -8.90
N ALA A 69 -1.17 31.46 -10.07
CA ALA A 69 -1.73 32.27 -11.15
C ALA A 69 -3.00 33.01 -10.70
N ILE A 70 -3.90 32.32 -9.98
CA ILE A 70 -5.13 32.93 -9.44
C ILE A 70 -4.80 34.01 -8.40
N LEU A 71 -3.86 33.73 -7.48
CA LEU A 71 -3.47 34.71 -6.45
C LEU A 71 -2.88 35.98 -7.06
N VAL A 72 -2.03 35.84 -8.08
CA VAL A 72 -1.46 36.97 -8.83
C VAL A 72 -2.55 37.73 -9.59
N ALA A 73 -3.45 37.02 -10.27
CA ALA A 73 -4.51 37.64 -11.06
C ALA A 73 -5.59 38.35 -10.22
N ARG A 74 -5.88 37.86 -9.02
CA ARG A 74 -6.96 38.38 -8.16
C ARG A 74 -6.50 39.28 -7.02
N GLY A 75 -5.19 39.38 -6.75
CA GLY A 75 -4.65 40.30 -5.75
C GLY A 75 -4.95 39.92 -4.30
N GLY A 76 -5.33 38.67 -4.01
CA GLY A 76 -5.56 38.19 -2.64
C GLY A 76 -6.32 36.87 -2.52
N PRO A 77 -6.39 36.30 -1.30
CA PRO A 77 -7.10 35.05 -1.03
C PRO A 77 -8.63 35.22 -1.14
N SER A 78 -9.27 34.41 -1.99
CA SER A 78 -10.72 34.37 -2.19
C SER A 78 -11.31 32.99 -1.87
N ALA A 79 -12.65 32.87 -1.84
CA ALA A 79 -13.35 31.62 -1.52
C ALA A 79 -13.03 30.44 -2.47
N ASP A 80 -12.43 30.71 -3.64
CA ASP A 80 -11.98 29.70 -4.61
C ASP A 80 -10.75 28.89 -4.12
N MET A 81 -10.20 29.21 -2.94
CA MET A 81 -9.04 28.55 -2.32
C MET A 81 -9.28 27.11 -1.84
N LEU A 82 -10.50 26.57 -1.93
CA LEU A 82 -10.77 25.15 -1.64
C LEU A 82 -9.83 24.20 -2.40
N PHE A 83 -9.35 24.61 -3.58
CA PHE A 83 -8.39 23.87 -4.39
C PHE A 83 -7.01 23.74 -3.72
N ALA A 84 -6.58 24.72 -2.90
CA ALA A 84 -5.36 24.62 -2.09
C ALA A 84 -5.47 23.54 -1.00
N GLY A 85 -6.68 23.36 -0.43
CA GLY A 85 -6.98 22.28 0.50
C GLY A 85 -6.86 20.90 -0.15
N VAL A 86 -7.25 20.77 -1.42
CA VAL A 86 -7.12 19.52 -2.19
C VAL A 86 -5.65 19.12 -2.40
N ILE A 87 -4.74 20.09 -2.62
CA ILE A 87 -3.29 19.81 -2.69
C ILE A 87 -2.79 19.26 -1.36
N ILE A 88 -3.14 19.92 -0.26
CA ILE A 88 -2.68 19.54 1.08
C ILE A 88 -3.22 18.14 1.42
N ALA A 89 -4.50 17.88 1.18
CA ALA A 89 -5.10 16.57 1.41
C ALA A 89 -4.45 15.46 0.56
N ASN A 90 -4.28 15.67 -0.76
CA ASN A 90 -3.63 14.68 -1.62
C ASN A 90 -2.14 14.48 -1.31
N SER A 91 -1.46 15.50 -0.78
CA SER A 91 -0.05 15.42 -0.37
C SER A 91 0.14 14.68 0.96
N VAL A 92 -0.86 14.69 1.85
CA VAL A 92 -0.82 14.05 3.17
C VAL A 92 -1.29 12.59 3.12
N ILE A 93 -2.26 12.27 2.25
CA ILE A 93 -2.87 10.94 2.17
C ILE A 93 -2.12 10.00 1.21
N GLY A 94 -1.41 10.55 0.23
CA GLY A 94 -0.54 9.76 -0.66
C GLY A 94 0.56 9.01 0.09
#